data_AF-A0A151IWA9-F1
#
_entry.id   AF-A0A151IWA9-F1
#
_cell.length_a   1.000
_cell.length_b   1.000
_cell.length_c   1.000
_cell.angle_alpha   90.00
_cell.angle_beta   90.00
_cell.angle_gamma   90.00
#
_symmetry.space_group_name_H-M   'P 1'
#
loop_
_entity.id
_entity.type
_entity.pdbx_description
1 polymer ?
#
loop_
_entity_poly.entity_id
_entity_poly.type
_entity_poly.pdbx_seq_one_letter_code
_entity_poly.pdbx_strand_id
1 'polypeptide(L)'
;MWKRILNFKDFNDEKKFPILELLVEVVLSLPHSNAEAERIFSIVSDIKIKKRNRLSNDTISAICKVRSYFQSENINCISFEPDQRHLEFHNTQNLYSGHH
;
A
#
# COMPACT_ATOMS: atom_id res chain seq x y z
N MET A 1 11.94 -19.13 -14.34
CA MET A 1 11.44 -20.49 -14.65
C MET A 1 9.94 -20.48 -14.91
N TRP A 2 9.11 -20.06 -13.94
CA TRP A 2 7.64 -19.97 -14.08
C TRP A 2 7.14 -19.16 -15.28
N LYS A 3 7.67 -17.95 -15.51
CA LYS A 3 7.34 -17.11 -16.68
C LYS A 3 7.42 -17.85 -18.02
N ARG A 4 8.36 -18.80 -18.16
CA ARG A 4 8.54 -19.59 -19.40
C ARG A 4 7.51 -20.72 -19.54
N ILE A 5 7.03 -21.25 -18.42
CA ILE A 5 5.99 -22.30 -18.35
C ILE A 5 4.61 -21.68 -18.58
N LEU A 6 4.37 -20.48 -18.03
CA LEU A 6 3.09 -19.77 -18.16
C LEU A 6 2.89 -19.17 -19.56
N ASN A 7 3.97 -18.73 -20.21
CA ASN A 7 3.95 -18.27 -21.59
C ASN A 7 3.98 -19.40 -22.63
N PHE A 8 3.88 -20.67 -22.20
CA PHE A 8 3.86 -21.79 -23.12
C PHE A 8 2.53 -21.86 -23.85
N LYS A 9 2.58 -21.66 -25.16
CA LYS A 9 1.42 -21.68 -26.04
C LYS A 9 1.34 -22.97 -26.83
N ASP A 10 0.13 -23.38 -27.16
CA ASP A 10 -0.11 -24.50 -28.06
C ASP A 10 0.00 -24.09 -29.54
N PHE A 11 -0.30 -25.02 -30.45
CA PHE A 11 -0.26 -24.77 -31.89
C PHE A 11 -1.33 -23.77 -32.37
N ASN A 12 -2.32 -23.45 -31.53
CA ASN A 12 -3.37 -22.47 -31.79
C ASN A 12 -3.06 -21.11 -31.14
N ASP A 13 -1.85 -20.91 -30.61
CA ASP A 13 -1.41 -19.70 -29.90
C ASP A 13 -2.18 -19.46 -28.56
N GLU A 14 -2.86 -20.48 -28.03
CA GLU A 14 -3.56 -20.41 -26.75
C GLU A 14 -2.64 -20.82 -25.59
N LYS A 15 -2.81 -20.19 -24.43
CA LYS A 15 -2.05 -20.55 -23.22
C LYS A 15 -2.44 -21.96 -22.80
N LYS A 16 -1.45 -22.85 -22.70
CA LYS A 16 -1.68 -24.27 -22.42
C LYS A 16 -2.16 -24.54 -20.98
N PHE A 17 -1.87 -23.64 -20.05
CA PHE A 17 -2.15 -23.84 -18.63
C PHE A 17 -2.75 -22.58 -17.96
N PRO A 18 -3.97 -22.15 -18.33
CA PRO A 18 -4.57 -20.93 -17.79
C PRO A 18 -4.87 -21.03 -16.28
N ILE A 19 -5.26 -22.22 -15.80
CA ILE A 19 -5.52 -22.45 -14.36
C ILE A 19 -4.21 -22.44 -13.56
N LEU A 20 -3.15 -23.01 -14.12
CA LEU A 20 -1.84 -23.01 -13.47
C LEU A 20 -1.25 -21.60 -13.41
N GLU A 21 -1.46 -20.80 -14.45
CA GLU A 21 -1.10 -19.38 -14.47
C GLU A 21 -1.76 -18.63 -13.32
N LEU A 22 -3.10 -18.74 -13.19
CA LEU A 22 -3.82 -18.12 -12.09
C LEU A 22 -3.30 -18.58 -10.73
N LEU A 23 -3.06 -19.88 -10.54
CA LEU A 23 -2.54 -20.42 -9.30
C LEU A 23 -1.15 -19.86 -8.96
N VAL A 24 -0.25 -19.81 -9.95
CA VAL A 24 1.11 -19.31 -9.76
C VAL A 24 1.10 -17.81 -9.49
N GLU A 25 0.24 -17.04 -10.16
CA GLU A 25 0.06 -15.61 -9.89
C GLU A 25 -0.41 -15.37 -8.44
N VAL A 26 -1.39 -16.15 -7.96
CA VAL A 26 -1.85 -16.07 -6.57
C VAL A 26 -0.72 -16.43 -5.60
N VAL A 27 -0.01 -17.54 -5.82
CA VAL A 27 1.09 -17.97 -4.95
C VAL A 27 2.22 -16.94 -4.91
N LEU A 28 2.55 -16.32 -6.05
CA LEU A 28 3.59 -15.28 -6.15
C LEU A 28 3.13 -13.93 -5.57
N SER A 29 1.83 -13.69 -5.48
CA SER A 29 1.28 -12.51 -4.80
C SER A 29 1.37 -12.60 -3.28
N LEU A 30 1.55 -13.80 -2.73
CA LEU A 30 1.72 -13.99 -1.30
C LEU A 30 3.13 -13.53 -0.89
N PRO A 31 3.25 -12.67 0.12
CA PRO A 31 4.55 -12.25 0.61
C PRO A 31 5.30 -13.47 1.15
N HIS A 32 6.48 -13.74 0.60
CA HIS A 32 7.32 -14.88 0.99
C HIS A 32 7.83 -14.80 2.44
N SER A 33 7.69 -13.65 3.10
CA SER A 33 8.17 -13.45 4.48
C SER A 33 7.34 -12.42 5.24
N ASN A 34 7.54 -12.40 6.55
CA ASN A 34 6.96 -11.41 7.45
C ASN A 34 7.61 -10.01 7.33
N ALA A 35 8.62 -9.83 6.48
CA ALA A 35 9.38 -8.58 6.38
C ALA A 35 8.49 -7.38 6.02
N GLU A 36 7.47 -7.57 5.20
CA GLU A 36 6.51 -6.51 4.85
C GLU A 36 5.65 -6.11 6.06
N ALA A 37 5.19 -7.06 6.86
CA ALA A 37 4.47 -6.77 8.10
C ALA A 37 5.36 -6.09 9.14
N GLU A 38 6.62 -6.52 9.26
CA GLU A 38 7.62 -5.87 10.12
C GLU A 38 7.92 -4.43 9.71
N ARG A 39 7.95 -4.14 8.40
CA ARG A 39 8.06 -2.77 7.90
C ARG A 39 6.89 -1.91 8.37
N ILE A 40 5.66 -2.43 8.29
CA ILE A 40 4.47 -1.73 8.79
C ILE A 40 4.53 -1.55 10.32
N PHE A 41 4.95 -2.57 11.08
CA PHE A 41 5.11 -2.46 12.53
C PHE A 41 6.16 -1.43 12.95
N SER A 42 7.25 -1.30 12.18
CA SER A 42 8.23 -0.23 12.37
C SER A 42 7.59 1.15 12.18
N ILE A 43 6.82 1.34 11.09
CA ILE A 43 6.09 2.60 10.84
C ILE A 43 5.10 2.90 11.98
N VAL A 44 4.35 1.91 12.46
CA VAL A 44 3.40 2.09 13.58
C VAL A 44 4.14 2.49 14.85
N SER A 45 5.29 1.88 15.13
CA SER A 45 6.13 2.19 16.29
C SER A 45 6.66 3.63 16.24
N ASP A 46 7.05 4.10 15.05
CA ASP A 46 7.45 5.49 14.80
C ASP A 46 6.31 6.49 14.99
N ILE A 47 5.09 6.12 14.59
CA ILE A 47 3.90 6.97 14.73
C ILE A 47 3.50 7.07 16.20
N LYS A 48 3.46 5.94 16.90
CA LYS A 48 2.97 5.82 18.28
C LYS A 48 4.09 5.93 19.31
N ILE A 49 4.70 7.11 19.41
CA ILE A 49 5.70 7.40 20.45
C ILE A 49 5.05 7.68 21.81
N LYS A 50 5.79 7.49 22.91
CA LYS A 50 5.29 7.71 24.29
C LYS A 50 4.66 9.09 24.52
N LYS A 51 5.11 10.13 23.79
CA LYS A 51 4.57 11.50 23.84
C LYS A 51 3.36 11.74 22.89
N ARG A 52 3.12 10.87 21.91
CA ARG A 52 2.04 10.93 20.90
C ARG A 52 1.24 9.62 20.88
N ASN A 53 0.69 9.23 22.02
CA ASN A 53 -0.03 7.96 22.19
C ASN A 53 -1.56 8.08 22.01
N ARG A 54 -2.11 9.31 22.00
CA ARG A 54 -3.54 9.58 21.77
C ARG A 54 -3.83 9.83 20.28
N LEU A 55 -3.70 8.78 19.48
CA LEU A 55 -4.19 8.76 18.10
C LEU A 55 -5.27 7.68 18.01
N SER A 56 -6.37 7.97 17.31
CA SER A 56 -7.38 6.95 17.03
C SER A 56 -6.80 5.89 16.08
N ASN A 57 -7.38 4.70 16.11
CA ASN A 57 -6.96 3.61 15.21
C ASN A 57 -7.12 4.01 13.74
N ASP A 58 -8.17 4.77 13.41
CA ASP A 58 -8.41 5.27 12.05
C ASP A 58 -7.31 6.24 11.59
N THR A 59 -6.88 7.16 12.47
CA THR A 59 -5.78 8.08 12.18
C THR A 59 -4.46 7.31 12.01
N ILE A 60 -4.17 6.33 12.86
CA ILE A 60 -2.97 5.49 12.72
C ILE A 60 -3.01 4.74 11.38
N SER A 61 -4.14 4.13 11.04
CA SER A 61 -4.33 3.41 9.77
C SER A 61 -4.12 4.34 8.56
N ALA A 62 -4.70 5.54 8.59
CA ALA A 62 -4.54 6.53 7.53
C ALA A 62 -3.07 6.95 7.36
N ILE A 63 -2.37 7.24 8.45
CA ILE A 63 -0.95 7.62 8.41
C ILE A 63 -0.09 6.47 7.88
N CYS A 64 -0.35 5.22 8.30
CA CYS A 64 0.37 4.06 7.79
C CYS A 64 0.20 3.93 6.27
N LYS A 65 -1.03 4.03 5.74
CA LYS A 65 -1.29 3.95 4.30
C LYS A 65 -0.54 5.01 3.51
N VAL A 66 -0.61 6.27 3.96
CA VAL A 66 0.08 7.39 3.30
C VAL A 66 1.60 7.20 3.34
N ARG A 67 2.17 6.82 4.49
CA ARG A 67 3.62 6.59 4.61
C ARG A 67 4.09 5.41 3.77
N SER A 68 3.34 4.31 3.71
CA SER A 68 3.65 3.17 2.87
C SER A 68 3.66 3.54 1.39
N TYR A 69 2.67 4.32 0.93
CA TYR A 69 2.62 4.81 -0.44
C TYR A 69 3.80 5.75 -0.76
N PHE A 70 4.12 6.69 0.13
CA PHE A 70 5.28 7.57 -0.08
C PHE A 70 6.59 6.80 -0.12
N GLN A 71 6.73 5.74 0.68
CA GLN A 71 7.91 4.88 0.63
C GLN A 71 8.00 4.07 -0.67
N SER A 72 6.89 3.55 -1.20
CA SER A 72 6.91 2.78 -2.45
C SER A 72 7.23 3.66 -3.66
N GLU A 73 6.71 4.88 -3.68
CA GLU A 73 6.93 5.85 -4.76
C GLU A 73 8.18 6.72 -4.55
N ASN A 74 8.94 6.48 -3.47
CA ASN A 74 10.10 7.28 -3.08
C ASN A 74 9.81 8.80 -2.99
N ILE A 75 8.59 9.15 -2.54
CA ILE A 75 8.14 10.52 -2.34
C ILE A 75 8.57 10.98 -0.95
N ASN A 76 9.20 12.16 -0.88
CA ASN A 76 9.62 12.79 0.36
C ASN A 76 8.95 14.16 0.53
N CYS A 77 9.26 14.86 1.62
CA CYS A 77 8.67 16.16 1.94
C CYS A 77 9.03 17.29 0.96
N ILE A 78 10.00 17.07 0.07
CA ILE A 78 10.45 18.04 -0.93
C ILE A 78 9.81 17.72 -2.29
N SER A 79 9.67 16.43 -2.62
CA SER A 79 9.11 15.97 -3.89
C SER A 79 7.59 15.83 -3.87
N PHE A 80 6.95 15.93 -2.70
CA PHE A 80 5.49 15.82 -2.61
C PHE A 80 4.83 17.10 -3.13
N GLU A 81 4.08 16.96 -4.22
CA GLU A 81 3.27 18.02 -4.80
C GLU A 81 1.77 17.77 -4.49
N PRO A 82 1.10 18.68 -3.74
CA PRO A 82 -0.31 18.53 -3.45
C PRO A 82 -1.18 18.73 -4.71
N ASP A 83 -1.92 17.70 -5.09
CA ASP A 83 -3.00 17.84 -6.10
C ASP A 83 -4.14 18.75 -5.59
N GLN A 84 -4.85 19.39 -6.51
CA GLN A 84 -5.96 20.31 -6.24
C GLN A 84 -7.05 19.67 -5.35
N ARG A 85 -7.30 18.36 -5.54
CA ARG A 85 -8.21 17.58 -4.70
C ARG A 85 -7.78 17.58 -3.22
N HIS A 86 -6.48 17.49 -2.92
CA HIS A 86 -6.01 17.55 -1.53
C HIS A 86 -6.32 18.90 -0.88
N LEU A 87 -6.26 19.98 -1.67
CA LEU A 87 -6.57 21.34 -1.22
C LEU A 87 -8.07 21.55 -1.01
N GLU A 88 -8.92 20.95 -1.85
CA GLU A 88 -10.38 20.99 -1.69
C GLU A 88 -10.83 20.40 -0.34
N PHE A 89 -10.17 19.34 0.12
CA PHE A 89 -10.42 18.77 1.45
C PHE A 89 -9.87 19.61 2.60
N HIS A 90 -8.96 20.55 2.34
CA HIS A 90 -8.36 21.43 3.34
C HIS A 90 -9.23 22.66 3.64
N ASN A 91 -10.48 22.41 4.02
CA ASN A 91 -11.46 23.44 4.35
C ASN A 91 -11.94 23.33 5.82
N THR A 92 -12.48 24.43 6.34
CA THR A 92 -12.94 24.54 7.73
C THR A 92 -14.00 23.50 8.09
N GLN A 93 -14.88 23.16 7.16
CA GLN A 93 -15.94 22.18 7.40
C GLN A 93 -15.34 20.79 7.68
N ASN A 94 -14.39 20.34 6.86
CA ASN A 94 -13.75 19.03 7.04
C ASN A 94 -12.81 19.01 8.25
N LEU A 95 -12.02 20.07 8.46
CA LEU A 95 -11.02 20.13 9.53
C LEU A 95 -11.62 20.22 10.94
N TYR A 96 -12.79 20.87 11.09
CA TYR A 96 -13.42 21.11 12.39
C TYR A 96 -14.79 20.43 12.54
N SER A 97 -15.15 19.52 11.64
CA SER A 97 -16.44 18.80 11.63
C SER A 97 -16.80 18.07 12.94
N GLY A 98 -15.83 17.76 13.80
CA GLY A 98 -16.03 17.08 15.08
C GLY A 98 -16.14 17.98 16.32
N HIS A 99 -16.23 19.30 16.17
CA HIS A 99 -16.24 20.27 17.28
C HIS A 99 -17.59 21.00 17.52
N HIS A 100 -18.71 20.45 17.04
CA HIS A 100 -20.05 20.92 17.36
C HIS A 100 -20.86 19.90 18.14
#